data_AF-A0A965MGG6-F1
#
_entry.id   AF-A0A965MGG6-F1
#
_cell.length_a   1.000
_cell.length_b   1.000
_cell.length_c   1.000
_cell.angle_alpha   90.00
_cell.angle_beta   90.00
_cell.angle_gamma   90.00
#
_symmetry.space_group_name_H-M   'P 1'
#
loop_
_entity.id
_entity.type
_entity.pdbx_description
1 polymer ?
#
loop_
_entity_poly.entity_id
_entity_poly.type
_entity_poly.pdbx_seq_one_letter_code
_entity_poly.pdbx_strand_id
1 'polypeptide(L)'
;MTNDTARRLRQNAGVRLFEDPWNRIKQLDEKELLKLLDAETTEIAAVVLSKLDVTKAATLLGEMLGPRARKISFAISQTAGVTPQAVDHIGQSLMAQLDNKPKRAFATLPEDRIVAILTAASDDLRDEVMNGLRETDPELAERVLAGVFTFVDIPTRIAPRSLKCLVIARVSTALMPTTPLSIKSSSVEFGS
;
A
#
# COMPACT_ATOMS: atom_id res chain seq x y z
N MET A 1 8.99 -28.34 55.27
CA MET A 1 8.01 -28.24 54.17
C MET A 1 8.28 -26.94 53.43
N THR A 2 8.42 -27.03 52.11
CA THR A 2 9.37 -26.29 51.27
C THR A 2 8.87 -24.92 50.78
N ASN A 3 9.75 -23.91 50.80
CA ASN A 3 9.59 -22.59 50.17
C ASN A 3 9.32 -22.64 48.64
N ASP A 4 9.49 -23.80 48.02
CA ASP A 4 9.32 -24.00 46.57
C ASP A 4 7.84 -24.02 46.15
N THR A 5 6.94 -24.45 47.04
CA THR A 5 5.49 -24.48 46.76
C THR A 5 4.91 -23.06 46.71
N ALA A 6 5.41 -22.17 47.58
CA ALA A 6 5.01 -20.76 47.59
C ALA A 6 5.54 -19.98 46.38
N ARG A 7 6.71 -20.36 45.83
CA ARG A 7 7.26 -19.74 44.61
C ARG A 7 6.46 -20.14 43.36
N ARG A 8 6.04 -21.41 43.28
CA ARG A 8 5.15 -21.90 42.20
C ARG A 8 3.75 -21.29 42.28
N LEU A 9 3.23 -21.07 43.50
CA LEU A 9 1.93 -20.40 43.65
C LEU A 9 1.97 -18.92 43.26
N ARG A 10 3.09 -18.21 43.46
CA ARG A 10 3.25 -16.81 43.01
C ARG A 10 3.39 -16.68 41.50
N GLN A 11 3.95 -17.67 40.82
CA GLN A 11 3.91 -17.73 39.34
C GLN A 11 2.49 -18.03 38.82
N ASN A 12 1.68 -18.78 39.57
CA ASN A 12 0.33 -19.18 39.15
C ASN A 12 -0.78 -18.21 39.62
N ALA A 13 -0.52 -17.31 40.55
CA ALA A 13 -1.50 -16.31 41.03
C ALA A 13 -1.57 -15.04 40.14
N GLY A 14 -0.70 -14.96 39.13
CA GLY A 14 -0.69 -13.91 38.10
C GLY A 14 -1.38 -14.32 36.80
N VAL A 15 -2.22 -15.37 36.81
CA VAL A 15 -3.10 -15.76 35.70
C VAL A 15 -4.21 -14.72 35.53
N ARG A 16 -3.79 -13.49 35.22
CA ARG A 16 -4.59 -12.60 34.39
C ARG A 16 -4.46 -13.15 32.98
N LEU A 17 -5.57 -13.17 32.26
CA LEU A 17 -5.76 -13.57 30.87
C LEU A 17 -4.84 -12.81 29.90
N PHE A 18 -3.52 -12.98 29.99
CA PHE A 18 -2.58 -12.57 28.96
C PHE A 18 -2.41 -13.77 28.04
N GLU A 19 -3.01 -13.65 26.86
CA GLU A 19 -2.81 -14.57 25.75
C GLU A 19 -1.30 -14.78 25.53
N ASP A 20 -0.88 -16.02 25.31
CA ASP A 20 0.52 -16.33 25.00
C ASP A 20 0.97 -15.48 23.79
N PRO A 21 1.99 -14.61 23.93
CA PRO A 21 2.43 -13.72 22.86
C PRO A 21 2.77 -14.49 21.57
N TRP A 22 3.25 -15.73 21.71
CA TRP A 22 3.61 -16.58 20.57
C TRP A 22 2.40 -17.03 19.76
N ASN A 23 1.21 -17.14 20.34
CA ASN A 23 0.00 -17.49 19.58
C ASN A 23 -0.32 -16.39 18.55
N ARG A 24 -0.24 -15.13 18.97
CA ARG A 24 -0.49 -14.00 18.07
C ARG A 24 0.63 -13.83 17.04
N ILE A 25 1.90 -13.99 17.43
CA ILE A 25 3.03 -13.96 16.48
C ILE A 25 2.88 -15.04 15.40
N LYS A 26 2.48 -16.27 15.77
CA LYS A 26 2.26 -17.38 14.82
C LYS A 26 1.13 -17.10 13.82
N GLN A 27 0.12 -16.33 14.22
CA GLN A 27 -1.05 -16.01 13.39
C GLN A 27 -0.80 -14.88 12.38
N LEU A 28 0.27 -14.09 12.55
CA LEU A 28 0.65 -13.04 11.60
C LEU A 28 0.83 -13.63 10.19
N ASP A 29 0.49 -12.85 9.15
CA ASP A 29 0.75 -13.27 7.78
C ASP A 29 2.27 -13.28 7.47
N GLU A 30 2.63 -13.93 6.38
CA GLU A 30 4.04 -14.08 5.99
C GLU A 30 4.73 -12.73 5.71
N LYS A 31 3.99 -11.74 5.20
CA LYS A 31 4.55 -10.41 4.88
C LYS A 31 4.83 -9.61 6.15
N GLU A 32 3.96 -9.69 7.14
CA GLU A 32 4.17 -9.07 8.45
C GLU A 32 5.30 -9.75 9.21
N LEU A 33 5.39 -11.08 9.13
CA LEU A 33 6.51 -11.83 9.72
C LEU A 33 7.83 -11.48 9.06
N LEU A 34 7.89 -11.36 7.73
CA LEU A 34 9.11 -10.93 7.04
C LEU A 34 9.56 -9.54 7.52
N LYS A 35 8.64 -8.58 7.64
CA LYS A 35 8.96 -7.24 8.16
C LYS A 35 9.46 -7.27 9.60
N LEU A 36 8.84 -8.09 10.44
CA LEU A 36 9.28 -8.28 11.83
C LEU A 36 10.69 -8.88 11.85
N LEU A 37 10.93 -9.95 11.09
CA LEU A 37 12.22 -10.64 11.03
C LEU A 37 13.32 -9.75 10.43
N ASP A 38 12.97 -8.84 9.52
CA ASP A 38 13.90 -7.89 8.94
C ASP A 38 14.37 -6.82 9.92
N ALA A 39 13.47 -6.37 10.79
CA ALA A 39 13.75 -5.37 11.84
C ALA A 39 14.53 -5.95 13.03
N GLU A 40 14.55 -7.27 13.19
CA GLU A 40 15.15 -7.96 14.32
C GLU A 40 16.56 -8.48 14.06
N THR A 41 17.29 -8.80 15.13
CA THR A 41 18.63 -9.39 15.02
C THR A 41 18.59 -10.84 14.52
N THR A 42 19.73 -11.38 14.12
CA THR A 42 19.85 -12.76 13.62
C THR A 42 19.37 -13.78 14.67
N GLU A 43 19.70 -13.53 15.94
CA GLU A 43 19.37 -14.39 17.09
C GLU A 43 17.87 -14.35 17.39
N ILE A 44 17.26 -13.16 17.38
CA ILE A 44 15.83 -13.02 17.62
C ILE A 44 15.05 -13.64 16.46
N ALA A 45 15.46 -13.38 15.21
CA ALA A 45 14.87 -14.01 14.04
C ALA A 45 14.97 -15.55 14.10
N ALA A 46 16.09 -16.09 14.57
CA ALA A 46 16.26 -17.53 14.78
C ALA A 46 15.30 -18.08 15.84
N VAL A 47 15.11 -17.38 16.97
CA VAL A 47 14.15 -17.78 18.00
C VAL A 47 12.73 -17.75 17.45
N VAL A 48 12.36 -16.70 16.70
CA VAL A 48 11.03 -16.58 16.09
C VAL A 48 10.79 -17.73 15.12
N LEU A 49 11.69 -17.97 14.16
CA LEU A 49 11.56 -19.08 13.21
C LEU A 49 11.50 -20.44 13.90
N SER A 50 12.25 -20.65 14.98
CA SER A 50 12.23 -21.89 15.76
C SER A 50 10.91 -22.14 16.51
N LYS A 51 10.09 -21.10 16.69
CA LYS A 51 8.76 -21.19 17.33
C LYS A 51 7.63 -21.35 16.31
N LEU A 52 7.86 -21.10 15.02
CA LEU A 52 6.87 -21.26 13.95
C LEU A 52 6.75 -22.73 13.53
N ASP A 53 5.68 -23.05 12.79
CA ASP A 53 5.60 -24.33 12.10
C ASP A 53 6.66 -24.43 11.00
N VAL A 54 7.09 -25.66 10.71
CA VAL A 54 8.21 -25.93 9.80
C VAL A 54 7.95 -25.38 8.39
N THR A 55 6.72 -25.49 7.89
CA THR A 55 6.35 -25.05 6.55
C THR A 55 6.47 -23.54 6.43
N LYS A 56 5.90 -22.80 7.37
CA LYS A 56 5.94 -21.34 7.41
C LYS A 56 7.36 -20.82 7.63
N ALA A 57 8.12 -21.45 8.52
CA ALA A 57 9.53 -21.10 8.71
C ALA A 57 10.36 -21.32 7.43
N ALA A 58 10.11 -22.40 6.69
CA ALA A 58 10.78 -22.69 5.43
C ALA A 58 10.44 -21.64 4.34
N THR A 59 9.17 -21.26 4.22
CA THR A 59 8.74 -20.18 3.31
C THR A 59 9.46 -18.88 3.63
N LEU A 60 9.45 -18.44 4.90
CA LEU A 60 10.08 -17.20 5.32
C LEU A 60 11.60 -17.20 5.08
N LEU A 61 12.27 -18.32 5.36
CA LEU A 61 13.70 -18.46 5.11
C LEU A 61 14.01 -18.44 3.60
N GLY A 62 13.12 -19.00 2.78
CA GLY A 62 13.17 -18.99 1.32
C GLY A 62 12.99 -17.61 0.70
N GLU A 63 12.40 -16.65 1.41
CA GLU A 63 12.30 -15.25 0.98
C GLU A 63 13.55 -14.43 1.38
N MET A 64 14.31 -14.86 2.40
CA MET A 64 15.51 -14.15 2.91
C MET A 64 16.84 -14.61 2.26
N LEU A 65 16.79 -15.17 1.05
CA LEU A 65 17.90 -15.87 0.40
C LEU A 65 19.25 -15.12 0.49
N GLY A 66 20.33 -15.90 0.65
CA GLY A 66 21.70 -15.39 0.62
C GLY A 66 22.36 -15.29 2.00
N PRO A 67 23.20 -14.27 2.26
CA PRO A 67 23.99 -14.18 3.49
C PRO A 67 23.15 -14.15 4.77
N ARG A 68 21.96 -13.52 4.74
CA ARG A 68 21.07 -13.41 5.92
C ARG A 68 20.47 -14.75 6.30
N ALA A 69 19.83 -15.46 5.36
CA ALA A 69 19.30 -16.81 5.60
C ALA A 69 20.35 -17.76 6.19
N ARG A 70 21.59 -17.76 5.67
CA ARG A 70 22.67 -18.62 6.21
C ARG A 70 23.02 -18.29 7.67
N LYS A 71 23.12 -17.01 8.03
CA LYS A 71 23.40 -16.59 9.40
C LYS A 71 22.28 -17.01 10.34
N ILE A 72 21.03 -16.84 9.91
CA ILE A 72 19.85 -17.23 10.69
C ILE A 72 19.80 -18.75 10.86
N SER A 73 20.02 -19.53 9.80
CA SER A 73 20.12 -21.00 9.90
C SER A 73 21.18 -21.46 10.89
N PHE A 74 22.33 -20.79 10.93
CA PHE A 74 23.38 -21.07 11.91
C PHE A 74 22.99 -20.63 13.33
N ALA A 75 22.30 -19.50 13.50
CA ALA A 75 21.79 -19.09 14.81
C ALA A 75 20.71 -20.04 15.34
N ILE A 76 19.86 -20.62 14.45
CA ILE A 76 18.86 -21.64 14.82
C ILE A 76 19.51 -22.84 15.49
N SER A 77 20.65 -23.34 14.99
CA SER A 77 21.34 -24.48 15.61
C SER A 77 21.88 -24.20 17.02
N GLN A 78 22.00 -22.92 17.39
CA GLN A 78 22.46 -22.47 18.72
C GLN A 78 21.31 -22.13 19.67
N THR A 79 20.05 -22.18 19.22
CA THR A 79 18.88 -21.83 20.04
C THR A 79 18.64 -22.78 21.21
N ALA A 80 19.26 -23.96 21.23
CA ALA A 80 19.19 -24.91 22.35
C ALA A 80 19.69 -24.32 23.68
N GLY A 81 20.55 -23.29 23.64
CA GLY A 81 21.03 -22.57 24.83
C GLY A 81 20.07 -21.48 25.34
N VAL A 82 18.99 -21.17 24.63
CA VAL A 82 18.06 -20.09 25.00
C VAL A 82 17.15 -20.56 26.13
N THR A 83 17.13 -19.82 27.24
CA THR A 83 16.30 -20.17 28.40
C THR A 83 14.82 -19.89 28.14
N PRO A 84 13.88 -20.64 28.75
CA PRO A 84 12.46 -20.36 28.63
C PRO A 84 12.10 -18.90 28.98
N GLN A 85 12.71 -18.37 30.03
CA GLN A 85 12.51 -16.97 30.45
C GLN A 85 12.95 -15.96 29.37
N ALA A 86 14.03 -16.25 28.64
CA ALA A 86 14.46 -15.41 27.53
C ALA A 86 13.46 -15.47 26.37
N VAL A 87 12.95 -16.66 26.04
CA VAL A 87 11.90 -16.83 25.02
C VAL A 87 10.63 -16.06 25.38
N ASP A 88 10.21 -16.10 26.65
CA ASP A 88 9.03 -15.36 27.12
C ASP A 88 9.23 -13.85 27.02
N HIS A 89 10.41 -13.36 27.42
CA HIS A 89 10.75 -11.94 27.34
C HIS A 89 10.83 -11.44 25.89
N ILE A 90 11.41 -12.24 24.99
CA ILE A 90 11.44 -11.95 23.55
C ILE A 90 10.01 -11.86 23.01
N GLY A 91 9.15 -12.85 23.30
CA GLY A 91 7.76 -12.84 22.85
C GLY A 91 6.99 -11.61 23.32
N GLN A 92 7.13 -11.22 24.59
CA GLN A 92 6.49 -10.01 25.13
C GLN A 92 7.01 -8.73 24.48
N SER A 93 8.32 -8.63 24.25
CA SER A 93 8.94 -7.48 23.57
C SER A 93 8.43 -7.34 22.14
N LEU A 94 8.40 -8.45 21.38
CA LEU A 94 7.89 -8.46 20.00
C LEU A 94 6.42 -8.06 19.94
N MET A 95 5.60 -8.54 20.88
CA MET A 95 4.19 -8.14 20.98
C MET A 95 4.04 -6.65 21.27
N ALA A 96 4.82 -6.12 22.22
CA ALA A 96 4.81 -4.68 22.50
C ALA A 96 5.18 -3.88 21.26
N GLN A 97 6.19 -4.29 20.48
CA GLN A 97 6.56 -3.63 19.22
C GLN A 97 5.44 -3.68 18.18
N LEU A 98 4.78 -4.83 18.01
CA LEU A 98 3.66 -5.00 17.08
C LEU A 98 2.45 -4.13 17.46
N ASP A 99 2.17 -4.01 18.76
CA ASP A 99 1.10 -3.18 19.29
C ASP A 99 1.46 -1.68 19.26
N ASN A 100 2.74 -1.33 19.25
CA ASN A 100 3.23 0.04 19.18
C ASN A 100 3.25 0.63 17.75
N LYS A 101 2.38 0.14 16.85
CA LYS A 101 2.09 0.85 15.59
C LYS A 101 1.32 2.12 15.97
N PRO A 102 1.87 3.33 15.78
CA PRO A 102 1.13 4.56 16.08
C PRO A 102 -0.19 4.51 15.34
N LYS A 103 -1.31 4.62 16.08
CA LYS A 103 -2.64 4.71 15.46
C LYS A 103 -2.56 5.83 14.44
N ARG A 104 -2.73 5.49 13.16
CA ARG A 104 -2.85 6.53 12.12
C ARG A 104 -4.04 7.38 12.54
N ALA A 105 -3.80 8.65 12.89
CA ALA A 105 -4.84 9.56 13.34
C ALA A 105 -5.93 9.75 12.26
N PHE A 106 -5.59 9.43 11.01
CA PHE A 106 -6.48 9.46 9.87
C PHE A 106 -6.38 8.14 9.10
N ALA A 107 -7.52 7.52 8.84
CA ALA A 107 -7.60 6.26 8.10
C ALA A 107 -7.33 6.44 6.60
N THR A 108 -7.62 7.64 6.07
CA THR A 108 -7.49 8.03 4.67
C THR A 108 -6.21 8.83 4.41
N LEU A 109 -5.69 8.76 3.19
CA LEU A 109 -4.49 9.52 2.83
C LEU A 109 -4.75 11.03 2.91
N PRO A 110 -3.71 11.86 3.12
CA PRO A 110 -3.85 13.32 3.10
C PRO A 110 -4.54 13.83 1.83
N GLU A 111 -4.13 13.34 0.66
CA GLU A 111 -4.69 13.67 -0.64
C GLU A 111 -6.18 13.31 -0.74
N ASP A 112 -6.60 12.12 -0.29
CA ASP A 112 -8.00 11.69 -0.30
C ASP A 112 -8.89 12.61 0.55
N ARG A 113 -8.35 13.09 1.69
CA ARG A 113 -9.06 14.03 2.55
C ARG A 113 -9.19 15.40 1.91
N ILE A 114 -8.13 15.88 1.27
CA ILE A 114 -8.15 17.13 0.51
C ILE A 114 -9.18 17.02 -0.62
N VAL A 115 -9.21 15.92 -1.37
CA VAL A 115 -10.21 15.65 -2.41
C VAL A 115 -11.63 15.70 -1.85
N ALA A 116 -11.89 15.01 -0.74
CA ALA A 116 -13.22 14.99 -0.11
C ALA A 116 -13.68 16.40 0.31
N ILE A 117 -12.79 17.20 0.91
CA ILE A 117 -13.07 18.57 1.32
C ILE A 117 -13.31 19.46 0.10
N LEU A 118 -12.44 19.40 -0.90
CA LEU A 118 -12.54 20.21 -2.11
C LEU A 118 -13.75 19.85 -2.97
N THR A 119 -14.21 18.61 -2.92
CA THR A 119 -15.46 18.18 -3.60
C THR A 119 -16.68 18.84 -2.96
N ALA A 120 -16.67 19.07 -1.65
CA ALA A 120 -17.74 19.75 -0.92
C ALA A 120 -17.62 21.29 -0.90
N ALA A 121 -16.46 21.84 -1.29
CA ALA A 121 -16.19 23.28 -1.34
C ALA A 121 -16.86 23.97 -2.55
N SER A 122 -16.96 25.30 -2.49
CA SER A 122 -17.34 26.12 -3.66
C SER A 122 -16.29 26.05 -4.76
N ASP A 123 -16.72 26.32 -6.00
CA ASP A 123 -15.83 26.30 -7.16
C ASP A 123 -14.67 27.29 -7.02
N ASP A 124 -14.96 28.52 -6.56
CA ASP A 124 -13.94 29.56 -6.35
C ASP A 124 -12.87 29.13 -5.32
N LEU A 125 -13.29 28.52 -4.19
CA LEU A 125 -12.37 28.06 -3.15
C LEU A 125 -11.53 26.86 -3.63
N ARG A 126 -12.13 25.99 -4.45
CA ARG A 126 -11.43 24.85 -5.04
C ARG A 126 -10.32 25.33 -5.98
N ASP A 127 -10.62 26.28 -6.85
CA ASP A 127 -9.65 26.78 -7.82
C ASP A 127 -8.53 27.55 -7.13
N GLU A 128 -8.84 28.37 -6.12
CA GLU A 128 -7.85 29.08 -5.31
C GLU A 128 -6.89 28.11 -4.60
N VAL A 129 -7.42 27.10 -3.90
CA VAL A 129 -6.61 26.11 -3.16
C VAL A 129 -5.79 25.23 -4.12
N MET A 130 -6.35 24.84 -5.26
CA MET A 130 -5.62 24.04 -6.26
C MET A 130 -4.49 24.83 -6.92
N ASN A 131 -4.67 26.13 -7.15
CA ASN A 131 -3.59 26.99 -7.66
C ASN A 131 -2.46 27.14 -6.63
N GLY A 132 -2.79 27.37 -5.36
CA GLY A 132 -1.80 27.41 -4.29
C GLY A 132 -1.03 26.09 -4.12
N LEU A 133 -1.70 24.95 -4.27
CA LEU A 133 -1.07 23.63 -4.23
C LEU A 133 -0.10 23.43 -5.40
N ARG A 134 -0.45 23.86 -6.63
CA ARG A 134 0.45 23.76 -7.79
C ARG A 134 1.73 24.58 -7.64
N GLU A 135 1.63 25.74 -7.00
CA GLU A 135 2.78 26.62 -6.74
C GLU A 135 3.68 26.09 -5.62
N THR A 136 3.10 25.50 -4.57
CA THR A 136 3.83 25.12 -3.36
C THR A 136 4.31 23.66 -3.38
N ASP A 137 3.49 22.74 -3.88
CA ASP A 137 3.77 21.30 -3.96
C ASP A 137 3.06 20.69 -5.20
N PRO A 138 3.70 20.76 -6.38
CA PRO A 138 3.10 20.31 -7.62
C PRO A 138 2.83 18.79 -7.62
N GLU A 139 3.61 18.00 -6.90
CA GLU A 139 3.39 16.54 -6.82
C GLU A 139 2.13 16.21 -6.02
N LEU A 140 1.88 16.94 -4.92
CA LEU A 140 0.63 16.81 -4.16
C LEU A 140 -0.57 17.27 -4.99
N ALA A 141 -0.43 18.35 -5.75
CA ALA A 141 -1.49 18.83 -6.63
C ALA A 141 -1.92 17.78 -7.67
N GLU A 142 -0.96 17.06 -8.28
CA GLU A 142 -1.25 15.97 -9.21
C GLU A 142 -1.97 14.79 -8.54
N ARG A 143 -1.54 14.39 -7.32
CA ARG A 143 -2.23 13.33 -6.57
C ARG A 143 -3.67 13.70 -6.19
N VAL A 144 -3.90 14.96 -5.81
CA VAL A 144 -5.25 15.47 -5.50
C VAL A 144 -6.11 15.54 -6.77
N LEU A 145 -5.57 16.02 -7.90
CA LEU A 145 -6.29 16.06 -9.18
C LEU A 145 -6.70 14.67 -9.66
N ALA A 146 -5.82 13.68 -9.50
CA ALA A 146 -6.13 12.29 -9.85
C ALA A 146 -7.34 11.74 -9.05
N GLY A 147 -7.53 12.20 -7.82
CA GLY A 147 -8.68 11.80 -6.98
C GLY A 147 -9.98 12.52 -7.31
N VAL A 148 -9.94 13.77 -7.79
CA VAL A 148 -11.14 14.55 -8.19
C VAL A 148 -11.74 14.04 -9.51
N PHE A 149 -10.94 13.45 -10.40
CA PHE A 149 -11.37 12.97 -11.73
C PHE A 149 -11.70 11.47 -11.76
N THR A 150 -12.49 10.96 -10.82
CA THR A 150 -13.01 9.59 -10.93
C THR A 150 -14.24 9.53 -11.86
N PHE A 151 -14.32 8.49 -12.69
CA PHE A 151 -15.31 8.30 -13.77
C PHE A 151 -16.80 8.30 -13.32
N VAL A 152 -17.06 8.37 -12.02
CA VAL A 152 -18.41 8.36 -11.42
C VAL A 152 -19.13 9.70 -11.59
N ASP A 153 -18.40 10.82 -11.75
CA ASP A 153 -18.98 12.18 -11.78
C ASP A 153 -19.31 12.72 -13.19
N ILE A 154 -19.08 11.94 -14.25
CA ILE A 154 -19.35 12.35 -15.64
C ILE A 154 -20.85 12.63 -15.92
N PRO A 155 -21.84 11.91 -15.36
CA PRO A 155 -23.25 12.11 -15.74
C PRO A 155 -23.84 13.46 -15.28
N THR A 156 -23.35 14.04 -14.18
CA THR A 156 -23.95 15.21 -13.54
C THR A 156 -23.42 16.56 -14.05
N ARG A 157 -22.23 16.60 -14.67
CA ARG A 157 -21.62 17.85 -15.15
C ARG A 157 -21.91 18.20 -16.61
N ILE A 158 -22.65 17.37 -17.34
CA ILE A 158 -23.01 17.63 -18.74
C ILE A 158 -24.49 18.02 -18.83
N ALA A 159 -24.76 19.31 -19.03
CA ALA A 159 -26.11 19.75 -19.40
C ALA A 159 -26.53 19.10 -20.74
N PRO A 160 -27.74 18.53 -20.88
CA PRO A 160 -28.19 17.80 -22.08
C PRO A 160 -28.14 18.60 -23.39
N ARG A 161 -28.01 19.92 -23.31
CA ARG A 161 -27.93 20.82 -24.48
C ARG A 161 -26.54 20.87 -25.11
N SER A 162 -25.48 20.49 -24.41
CA SER A 162 -24.10 20.63 -24.91
C SER A 162 -23.64 19.45 -25.78
N LEU A 163 -24.30 18.28 -25.68
CA LEU A 163 -23.99 17.12 -26.51
C LEU A 163 -24.35 17.33 -27.98
N LYS A 164 -25.32 18.20 -28.29
CA LYS A 164 -25.69 18.53 -29.68
C LYS A 164 -24.71 19.49 -30.35
N CYS A 165 -23.93 20.26 -29.60
CA CYS A 165 -22.97 21.21 -30.18
C CYS A 165 -21.61 20.55 -30.51
N LEU A 166 -21.20 19.52 -29.75
CA LEU A 166 -19.91 18.87 -29.94
C LEU A 166 -19.86 17.95 -31.18
N VAL A 167 -20.99 17.34 -31.56
CA VAL A 167 -21.04 16.40 -32.70
C VAL A 167 -21.08 17.13 -34.05
N ILE A 168 -21.70 18.32 -34.13
CA ILE A 168 -21.88 19.03 -35.41
C ILE A 168 -20.59 19.80 -35.80
N ALA A 169 -19.78 20.23 -34.83
CA ALA A 169 -18.55 20.99 -35.10
C ALA A 169 -17.40 20.16 -35.70
N ARG A 170 -17.43 18.82 -35.60
CA ARG A 170 -16.33 17.95 -36.06
C ARG A 170 -16.51 17.31 -37.44
N VAL A 171 -17.66 17.48 -38.09
CA VAL A 171 -17.89 16.94 -39.45
C VAL A 171 -17.67 17.97 -40.56
N SER A 172 -17.56 19.27 -40.26
CA SER A 172 -17.52 20.32 -41.30
C SER A 172 -16.12 20.84 -41.70
N THR A 173 -15.03 20.25 -41.20
CA THR A 173 -13.65 20.69 -41.52
C THR A 173 -12.84 19.59 -42.20
N ALA A 174 -13.42 18.93 -43.20
CA ALA A 174 -12.69 18.03 -44.08
C ALA A 174 -13.33 17.96 -45.47
N LEU A 175 -13.34 19.08 -46.21
CA LEU A 175 -13.25 19.04 -47.68
C LEU A 175 -12.94 20.45 -48.23
N MET A 176 -11.65 20.77 -48.35
CA MET A 176 -11.19 21.73 -49.35
C MET A 176 -9.98 21.11 -50.06
N PRO A 177 -10.11 20.61 -51.30
CA PRO A 177 -8.96 20.28 -52.11
C PRO A 177 -8.33 21.57 -52.65
N THR A 178 -7.08 21.82 -52.26
CA THR A 178 -6.24 22.90 -52.76
C THR A 178 -5.71 22.60 -54.17
N THR A 179 -6.20 23.38 -55.14
CA THR A 179 -5.49 24.00 -56.29
C THR A 179 -4.68 23.16 -57.31
N PRO A 180 -4.52 23.68 -58.55
CA PRO A 180 -4.44 22.87 -59.77
C PRO A 180 -3.03 22.73 -60.34
N LEU A 181 -2.82 21.71 -61.20
CA LEU A 181 -1.78 21.77 -62.23
C LEU A 181 -2.26 21.07 -63.50
N SER A 182 -2.27 21.85 -64.59
CA SER A 182 -2.77 21.52 -65.91
C SER A 182 -1.60 21.32 -66.86
N ILE A 183 -1.48 20.14 -67.49
CA ILE A 183 -0.84 19.91 -68.80
C ILE A 183 -1.53 18.65 -69.39
N LYS A 184 -2.58 18.76 -70.22
CA LYS A 184 -2.61 19.01 -71.69
C LYS A 184 -2.13 17.81 -72.52
N SER A 185 -3.06 17.08 -73.13
CA SER A 185 -3.26 17.11 -74.59
C SER A 185 -4.34 16.13 -75.08
N SER A 186 -5.25 16.71 -75.86
CA SER A 186 -5.98 16.18 -77.04
C SER A 186 -6.08 14.68 -77.26
N SER A 187 -7.31 14.16 -77.37
CA SER A 187 -8.10 14.30 -78.60
C SER A 187 -9.52 13.81 -78.38
N VAL A 188 -10.47 14.69 -78.71
CA VAL A 188 -11.87 14.35 -78.99
C VAL A 188 -12.01 14.50 -80.51
N GLU A 189 -12.59 13.52 -81.19
CA GLU A 189 -13.84 13.72 -81.94
C GLU A 189 -14.36 12.40 -82.53
N PHE A 190 -15.62 12.14 -82.22
CA PHE A 190 -16.50 11.21 -82.92
C PHE A 190 -17.06 11.93 -84.15
N GLY A 191 -17.11 11.26 -85.29
CA GLY A 191 -17.87 11.70 -86.46
C GLY A 191 -18.11 10.50 -87.38
N SER A 192 -19.37 10.09 -87.43
CA SER A 192 -20.09 9.19 -88.36
C SER A 192 -19.33 8.24 -89.29
#